data_AF-L0LWV9-F1
#
_entry.id   AF-L0LWV9-F1
#
_cell.length_a   1.000
_cell.length_b   1.000
_cell.length_c   1.000
_cell.angle_alpha   90.00
_cell.angle_beta   90.00
_cell.angle_gamma   90.00
#
_symmetry.space_group_name_H-M   'P 1'
#
loop_
_entity.id
_entity.type
_entity.pdbx_description
1 polymer ?
#
loop_
_entity_poly.entity_id
_entity_poly.type
_entity_poly.pdbx_seq_one_letter_code
_entity_poly.pdbx_strand_id
1 'polypeptide(L)'
;MKMCRAAGAVKPSRLTGGLTALVTLAALALPASAEAALSFKSDSECFDADGNVSSLSDVFSCGKVSGSVRSLYYTTHNAYFAKGFNQDTISYGGFLKYETAPMYGFNVGVSGLFLRGINHPPEERVISDIGENQTNIGEAYLNWRYGDFRITGGNQRLDLPFVGDYDWRITPILYQALDMQYGSGDDFLRATKIWRYKGWGSDQVKRTTAYTEVTEETDGMWAVGAGRHMMWDDKKLTGQMWYESYADFSNIFYTEGHLQWQQALFTPDVALQYIRGTSEGKALAGEVDNRSYGAQLSLNFTPALSWAAGYDHIASSGNSYGYGSLVTPYAHNSSSGPYFAQPYFTSTQDLGSGDAYATNVNWNANENLTLGARYSWMDLTPTVNTGSLRQSEYLVYFIWNFQGALKGLSLSDFVGVQTSPLYEKDFWQNRLTLQYDF
;
A
#
# COMPACT_ATOMS: atom_id res chain seq x y z
N MET A 1 20.34 40.13 17.45
CA MET A 1 21.11 41.38 17.42
C MET A 1 22.58 41.08 17.13
N LYS A 2 22.98 41.12 15.85
CA LYS A 2 24.32 41.50 15.36
C LYS A 2 24.23 41.63 13.83
N MET A 3 24.26 42.89 13.39
CA MET A 3 24.50 43.38 12.02
C MET A 3 25.96 43.02 11.60
N CYS A 4 26.48 43.10 10.38
CA CYS A 4 26.13 43.78 9.12
C CYS A 4 27.16 43.33 8.06
N ARG A 5 26.80 43.20 6.77
CA ARG A 5 27.25 44.08 5.65
C ARG A 5 27.00 43.42 4.27
N ALA A 6 26.36 44.22 3.42
CA ALA A 6 26.22 44.03 1.98
C ALA A 6 27.38 44.67 1.22
N ALA A 7 27.67 44.19 0.00
CA ALA A 7 27.65 44.97 -1.24
C ALA A 7 28.34 44.19 -2.39
N GLY A 8 27.74 44.24 -3.59
CA GLY A 8 28.41 43.82 -4.83
C GLY A 8 27.45 43.44 -5.95
N ALA A 9 26.80 44.42 -6.56
CA ALA A 9 25.94 44.25 -7.73
C ALA A 9 26.77 44.20 -9.03
N VAL A 10 26.43 43.27 -9.94
CA VAL A 10 26.69 43.40 -11.39
C VAL A 10 25.51 42.78 -12.15
N LYS A 11 24.81 43.60 -12.95
CA LYS A 11 23.99 43.21 -14.12
C LYS A 11 24.82 43.55 -15.36
N PRO A 12 24.77 42.78 -16.46
CA PRO A 12 23.65 42.80 -17.43
C PRO A 12 23.35 41.36 -17.94
N SER A 13 22.41 41.01 -18.81
CA SER A 13 21.79 41.67 -19.98
C SER A 13 20.49 40.94 -20.33
N ARG A 14 19.52 41.68 -20.88
CA ARG A 14 18.33 41.14 -21.54
C ARG A 14 18.73 40.50 -22.87
N LEU A 15 18.28 39.27 -23.10
CA LEU A 15 18.12 38.70 -24.44
C LEU A 15 16.69 38.19 -24.56
N THR A 16 15.95 38.90 -25.39
CA THR A 16 14.67 38.55 -25.99
C THR A 16 14.81 37.28 -26.85
N GLY A 17 13.89 36.33 -26.71
CA GLY A 17 13.84 35.18 -27.62
C GLY A 17 12.68 34.22 -27.35
N GLY A 18 11.65 34.30 -28.19
CA GLY A 18 10.87 33.17 -28.71
C GLY A 18 10.30 32.13 -27.75
N LEU A 19 9.00 32.28 -27.44
CA LEU A 19 8.15 31.18 -26.99
C LEU A 19 7.91 30.24 -28.19
N THR A 20 8.54 29.07 -28.20
CA THR A 20 8.13 27.92 -29.03
C THR A 20 8.72 26.66 -28.40
N ALA A 21 8.03 26.12 -27.39
CA ALA A 21 8.36 24.82 -26.82
C ALA A 21 7.74 23.74 -27.72
N LEU A 22 8.51 23.26 -28.69
CA LEU A 22 8.24 22.00 -29.37
C LEU A 22 8.60 20.86 -28.42
N VAL A 23 7.61 20.06 -28.05
CA VAL A 23 7.77 18.76 -27.40
C VAL A 23 8.62 17.88 -28.31
N THR A 24 9.87 17.64 -27.92
CA THR A 24 10.72 16.62 -28.54
C THR A 24 10.76 15.44 -27.57
N LEU A 25 9.92 14.44 -27.84
CA LEU A 25 10.05 13.10 -27.27
C LEU A 25 11.39 12.54 -27.76
N ALA A 26 12.41 12.55 -26.91
CA ALA A 26 13.65 11.86 -27.19
C ALA A 26 13.42 10.36 -26.97
N ALA A 27 13.28 9.64 -28.07
CA ALA A 27 13.36 8.19 -28.11
C ALA A 27 14.69 7.75 -27.46
N LEU A 28 14.60 6.99 -26.37
CA LEU A 28 15.72 6.23 -25.83
C LEU A 28 16.09 5.15 -26.83
N ALA A 29 17.07 5.46 -27.69
CA ALA A 29 17.74 4.49 -28.52
C ALA A 29 18.60 3.59 -27.62
N LEU A 30 18.10 2.40 -27.31
CA LEU A 30 18.92 1.31 -26.76
C LEU A 30 19.86 0.82 -27.87
N PRO A 31 21.18 0.68 -27.62
CA PRO A 31 22.07 0.07 -28.59
C PRO A 31 21.72 -1.41 -28.75
N ALA A 32 21.27 -1.76 -29.94
CA ALA A 32 21.14 -3.13 -30.41
C ALA A 32 22.55 -3.73 -30.60
N SER A 33 22.96 -4.63 -29.71
CA SER A 33 23.85 -5.78 -30.00
C SER A 33 24.30 -6.48 -28.72
N ALA A 34 23.50 -7.46 -28.29
CA ALA A 34 23.95 -8.70 -27.64
C ALA A 34 22.73 -9.63 -27.60
N GLU A 35 22.50 -10.39 -28.67
CA GLU A 35 21.57 -11.53 -28.67
C GLU A 35 22.17 -12.65 -27.83
N ALA A 36 22.06 -12.53 -26.50
CA ALA A 36 21.82 -13.71 -25.68
C ALA A 36 20.32 -13.95 -25.78
N ALA A 37 19.90 -14.70 -26.80
CA ALA A 37 18.53 -15.19 -26.88
C ALA A 37 18.30 -16.09 -25.66
N LEU A 38 17.70 -15.53 -24.60
CA LEU A 38 17.07 -16.30 -23.54
C LEU A 38 15.92 -17.04 -24.23
N SER A 39 16.19 -18.27 -24.68
CA SER A 39 15.17 -19.17 -25.19
C SER A 39 14.33 -19.62 -23.99
N PHE A 40 13.29 -18.85 -23.66
CA PHE A 40 12.26 -19.32 -22.75
C PHE A 40 11.55 -20.48 -23.42
N LYS A 41 11.64 -21.67 -22.82
CA LYS A 41 10.87 -22.83 -23.26
C LYS A 41 9.38 -22.53 -23.07
N SER A 42 8.52 -23.15 -23.88
CA SER A 42 7.08 -23.02 -23.69
C SER A 42 6.65 -23.66 -22.36
N ASP A 43 5.63 -23.12 -21.69
CA ASP A 43 5.14 -23.65 -20.40
C ASP A 43 4.82 -25.16 -20.47
N SER A 44 4.33 -25.64 -21.62
CA SER A 44 4.02 -27.06 -21.87
C SER A 44 5.24 -27.99 -21.92
N GLU A 45 6.44 -27.45 -22.12
CA GLU A 45 7.70 -28.23 -22.15
C GLU A 45 8.50 -28.12 -20.85
N CYS A 46 8.08 -27.23 -19.95
CA CYS A 46 8.83 -26.90 -18.75
C CYS A 46 8.44 -27.75 -17.54
N PHE A 47 7.16 -28.01 -17.35
CA PHE A 47 6.64 -28.51 -16.09
C PHE A 47 6.09 -29.94 -16.22
N ASP A 48 6.37 -30.76 -15.22
CA ASP A 48 5.75 -32.06 -15.04
C ASP A 48 4.30 -31.93 -14.49
N ALA A 49 3.66 -33.07 -14.23
CA ALA A 49 2.29 -33.12 -13.71
C ALA A 49 2.14 -32.45 -12.32
N ASP A 50 3.23 -32.34 -11.55
CA ASP A 50 3.28 -31.71 -10.24
C ASP A 50 3.73 -30.25 -10.32
N GLY A 51 3.92 -29.72 -11.53
CA GLY A 51 4.33 -28.36 -11.79
C GLY A 51 5.83 -28.11 -11.59
N ASN A 52 6.67 -29.13 -11.51
CA ASN A 52 8.11 -29.03 -11.30
C ASN A 52 8.91 -29.23 -12.59
N VAL A 53 10.13 -28.70 -12.61
CA VAL A 53 11.12 -29.00 -13.64
C VAL A 53 11.99 -30.21 -13.26
N SER A 54 12.47 -30.93 -14.27
CA SER A 54 13.23 -32.18 -14.09
C SER A 54 14.76 -32.01 -14.09
N SER A 55 15.28 -30.84 -14.45
CA SER A 55 16.72 -30.58 -14.53
C SER A 55 17.11 -29.20 -13.99
N LEU A 56 18.35 -29.07 -13.49
CA LEU A 56 18.86 -27.79 -12.97
C LEU A 56 18.95 -26.72 -14.07
N SER A 57 19.12 -27.11 -15.33
CA SER A 57 19.07 -26.18 -16.45
C SER A 57 17.68 -25.58 -16.59
N ASP A 58 16.64 -26.40 -16.44
CA ASP A 58 15.25 -25.98 -16.59
C ASP A 58 14.80 -25.06 -15.45
N VAL A 59 15.40 -25.17 -14.26
CA VAL A 59 15.18 -24.22 -13.14
C VAL A 59 15.37 -22.78 -13.62
N PHE A 60 16.35 -22.55 -14.49
CA PHE A 60 16.65 -21.23 -15.01
C PHE A 60 15.94 -20.93 -16.34
N SER A 61 15.94 -21.86 -17.30
CA SER A 61 15.35 -21.59 -18.63
C SER A 61 13.82 -21.52 -18.64
N CYS A 62 13.17 -22.10 -17.62
CA CYS A 62 11.71 -22.04 -17.44
C CYS A 62 11.28 -21.03 -16.36
N GLY A 63 12.22 -20.21 -15.87
CA GLY A 63 11.92 -19.14 -14.93
C GLY A 63 11.10 -18.02 -15.57
N LYS A 64 10.54 -17.16 -14.72
CA LYS A 64 9.68 -16.04 -15.13
C LYS A 64 10.35 -14.72 -14.84
N VAL A 65 10.28 -13.80 -15.79
CA VAL A 65 10.62 -12.39 -15.58
C VAL A 65 9.32 -11.62 -15.45
N SER A 66 9.23 -10.76 -14.44
CA SER A 66 8.12 -9.83 -14.27
C SER A 66 8.63 -8.49 -13.78
N GLY A 67 7.86 -7.44 -13.97
CA GLY A 67 8.26 -6.13 -13.47
C GLY A 67 7.16 -5.08 -13.55
N SER A 68 7.47 -3.95 -12.95
CA SER A 68 6.66 -2.74 -13.03
C SER A 68 7.60 -1.57 -13.22
N VAL A 69 7.29 -0.69 -14.17
CA VAL A 69 7.93 0.62 -14.30
C VAL A 69 6.83 1.66 -14.27
N ARG A 70 6.95 2.66 -13.40
CA ARG A 70 5.97 3.74 -13.28
C ARG A 70 6.61 5.09 -13.05
N SER A 71 5.92 6.13 -13.51
CA SER A 71 6.14 7.51 -13.09
C SER A 71 4.97 7.98 -12.24
N LEU A 72 5.27 8.64 -11.12
CA LEU A 72 4.30 9.21 -10.21
C LEU A 72 4.51 10.72 -10.11
N TYR A 73 3.45 11.46 -10.39
CA TYR A 73 3.31 12.87 -10.07
C TYR A 73 2.41 13.02 -8.85
N TYR A 74 3.00 13.45 -7.75
CA TYR A 74 2.30 13.62 -6.48
C TYR A 74 2.41 15.06 -6.01
N THR A 75 1.26 15.72 -5.88
CA THR A 75 1.16 17.08 -5.37
C THR A 75 0.24 17.18 -4.16
N THR A 76 0.56 18.14 -3.30
CA THR A 76 -0.26 18.53 -2.15
C THR A 76 -0.38 20.06 -2.09
N HIS A 77 -1.54 20.55 -1.66
CA HIS A 77 -1.75 21.96 -1.34
C HIS A 77 -2.26 22.09 0.09
N ASN A 78 -1.56 22.89 0.91
CA ASN A 78 -1.69 22.90 2.37
C ASN A 78 -1.66 21.49 2.97
N ALA A 79 -0.60 20.73 2.69
CA ALA A 79 -0.43 19.36 3.16
C ALA A 79 -0.68 19.28 4.67
N TYR A 80 -1.50 18.31 5.10
CA TYR A 80 -1.88 18.13 6.50
C TYR A 80 -2.46 19.41 7.14
N PHE A 81 -3.24 20.17 6.36
CA PHE A 81 -3.87 21.44 6.74
C PHE A 81 -2.89 22.58 7.07
N ALA A 82 -1.58 22.40 6.85
CA ALA A 82 -0.57 23.41 7.13
C ALA A 82 -0.56 24.50 6.04
N LYS A 83 -0.91 25.73 6.40
CA LYS A 83 -1.04 26.86 5.47
C LYS A 83 0.25 27.12 4.68
N GLY A 84 0.16 27.05 3.36
CA GLY A 84 1.26 27.31 2.43
C GLY A 84 2.27 26.16 2.32
N PHE A 85 2.04 25.05 3.03
CA PHE A 85 2.86 23.85 2.90
C PHE A 85 2.42 23.07 1.66
N ASN A 86 2.99 23.41 0.51
CA ASN A 86 2.66 22.80 -0.77
C ASN A 86 3.82 21.93 -1.23
N GLN A 87 3.54 20.68 -1.61
CA GLN A 87 4.53 19.76 -2.14
C GLN A 87 4.19 19.41 -3.59
N ASP A 88 5.22 19.17 -4.39
CA ASP A 88 5.08 18.97 -5.83
C ASP A 88 6.23 18.12 -6.33
N THR A 89 6.07 16.79 -6.38
CA THR A 89 7.16 15.84 -6.62
C THR A 89 6.86 14.94 -7.82
N ILE A 90 7.78 14.85 -8.78
CA ILE A 90 7.72 13.90 -9.90
C ILE A 90 8.91 12.96 -9.83
N SER A 91 8.63 11.66 -9.82
CA SER A 91 9.64 10.60 -9.84
C SER A 91 9.22 9.44 -10.72
N TYR A 92 10.18 8.62 -11.13
CA TYR A 92 9.94 7.35 -11.81
C TYR A 92 10.78 6.23 -11.20
N GLY A 93 10.34 5.00 -11.40
CA GLY A 93 11.04 3.83 -10.87
C GLY A 93 10.20 2.57 -11.00
N GLY A 94 10.54 1.59 -10.19
CA GLY A 94 9.82 0.33 -10.09
C GLY A 94 10.77 -0.82 -9.80
N PHE A 95 10.44 -2.00 -10.30
CA PHE A 95 11.22 -3.20 -10.05
C PHE A 95 11.26 -4.14 -11.26
N LEU A 96 12.33 -4.92 -11.33
CA LEU A 96 12.48 -6.06 -12.23
C LEU A 96 12.75 -7.30 -11.39
N LYS A 97 11.94 -8.34 -11.56
CA LYS A 97 12.00 -9.59 -10.82
C LYS A 97 12.28 -10.74 -11.76
N TYR A 98 13.07 -11.68 -11.26
CA TYR A 98 13.23 -12.99 -11.83
C TYR A 98 12.90 -14.06 -10.79
N GLU A 99 12.07 -15.02 -11.19
CA GLU A 99 11.70 -16.19 -10.39
C GLU A 99 12.13 -17.46 -11.11
N THR A 100 12.85 -18.33 -10.42
CA THR A 100 13.20 -19.64 -10.99
C THR A 100 11.97 -20.51 -11.14
N ALA A 101 12.01 -21.46 -12.07
CA ALA A 101 11.03 -22.52 -12.10
C ALA A 101 11.17 -23.42 -10.86
N PRO A 102 10.05 -23.96 -10.32
CA PRO A 102 10.10 -24.83 -9.16
C PRO A 102 10.75 -26.18 -9.47
N MET A 103 11.61 -26.65 -8.58
CA MET A 103 12.17 -28.00 -8.59
C MET A 103 11.99 -28.64 -7.21
N TYR A 104 11.34 -29.80 -7.15
CA TYR A 104 10.96 -30.46 -5.89
C TYR A 104 10.19 -29.53 -4.93
N GLY A 105 9.39 -28.62 -5.50
CA GLY A 105 8.61 -27.60 -4.78
C GLY A 105 9.40 -26.34 -4.42
N PHE A 106 10.72 -26.28 -4.63
CA PHE A 106 11.54 -25.10 -4.31
C PHE A 106 11.67 -24.14 -5.48
N ASN A 107 11.51 -22.85 -5.23
CA ASN A 107 11.90 -21.79 -6.17
C ASN A 107 12.49 -20.57 -5.44
N VAL A 108 13.29 -19.80 -6.18
CA VAL A 108 13.93 -18.58 -5.68
C VAL A 108 13.39 -17.38 -6.47
N GLY A 109 13.11 -16.29 -5.78
CA GLY A 109 12.76 -15.01 -6.38
C GLY A 109 13.79 -13.94 -6.00
N VAL A 110 14.26 -13.18 -6.98
CA VAL A 110 15.15 -12.02 -6.76
C VAL A 110 14.64 -10.85 -7.60
N SER A 111 14.56 -9.67 -7.01
CA SER A 111 14.26 -8.43 -7.75
C SER A 111 15.25 -7.31 -7.46
N GLY A 112 15.46 -6.46 -8.46
CA GLY A 112 16.11 -5.17 -8.31
C GLY A 112 15.06 -4.07 -8.32
N LEU A 113 15.20 -3.09 -7.43
CA LEU A 113 14.35 -1.90 -7.37
C LEU A 113 15.16 -0.64 -7.67
N PHE A 114 14.49 0.35 -8.24
CA PHE A 114 15.06 1.67 -8.41
C PHE A 114 13.99 2.76 -8.34
N LEU A 115 14.41 3.95 -7.92
CA LEU A 115 13.62 5.17 -7.92
C LEU A 115 14.53 6.36 -8.27
N ARG A 116 14.06 7.24 -9.14
CA ARG A 116 14.77 8.46 -9.56
C ARG A 116 13.83 9.65 -9.62
N GLY A 117 14.31 10.80 -9.14
CA GLY A 117 13.65 12.08 -9.34
C GLY A 117 13.67 12.54 -10.81
N ILE A 118 12.56 13.14 -11.26
CA ILE A 118 12.49 13.90 -12.51
C ILE A 118 12.53 15.39 -12.20
N ASN A 119 11.63 15.83 -11.32
CA ASN A 119 11.53 17.22 -10.88
C ASN A 119 11.17 17.24 -9.40
N HIS A 120 12.05 17.85 -8.61
CA HIS A 120 11.90 17.97 -7.16
C HIS A 120 11.94 19.45 -6.77
N PRO A 121 11.04 19.89 -5.87
CA PRO A 121 11.08 21.20 -5.27
C PRO A 121 12.23 21.24 -4.24
N PRO A 122 12.46 22.37 -3.55
CA PRO A 122 13.33 22.39 -2.38
C PRO A 122 12.99 21.27 -1.39
N GLU A 123 14.00 20.75 -0.69
CA GLU A 123 13.94 19.55 0.16
C GLU A 123 12.75 19.55 1.13
N GLU A 124 12.46 20.70 1.74
CA GLU A 124 11.36 20.88 2.68
C GLU A 124 9.96 20.72 2.04
N ARG A 125 9.86 20.74 0.70
CA ARG A 125 8.61 20.57 -0.06
C ARG A 125 8.60 19.30 -0.90
N VAL A 126 9.62 18.44 -0.78
CA VAL A 126 9.65 17.13 -1.42
C VAL A 126 8.73 16.18 -0.66
N ILE A 127 8.07 15.27 -1.37
CA ILE A 127 7.37 14.15 -0.76
C ILE A 127 8.36 12.99 -0.60
N SER A 128 8.75 12.70 0.65
CA SER A 128 9.80 11.72 0.99
C SER A 128 9.55 10.33 0.41
N ASP A 129 8.29 9.90 0.34
CA ASP A 129 7.89 8.61 -0.21
C ASP A 129 8.38 8.33 -1.64
N ILE A 130 8.59 9.40 -2.42
CA ILE A 130 9.10 9.33 -3.80
C ILE A 130 10.25 10.30 -4.07
N GLY A 131 10.77 10.97 -3.05
CA GLY A 131 11.78 12.01 -3.18
C GLY A 131 13.20 11.47 -3.23
N GLU A 132 13.50 10.44 -2.45
CA GLU A 132 14.84 9.90 -2.34
C GLU A 132 15.15 8.93 -3.48
N ASN A 133 16.31 9.10 -4.11
CA ASN A 133 16.78 8.14 -5.12
C ASN A 133 17.09 6.80 -4.46
N GLN A 134 16.59 5.70 -5.04
CA GLN A 134 16.80 4.35 -4.52
C GLN A 134 17.42 3.46 -5.57
N THR A 135 18.35 2.59 -5.16
CA THR A 135 18.82 1.45 -5.96
C THR A 135 19.20 0.34 -5.00
N ASN A 136 18.42 -0.73 -4.99
CA ASN A 136 18.70 -1.86 -4.12
C ASN A 136 18.13 -3.17 -4.66
N ILE A 137 18.46 -4.26 -3.97
CA ILE A 137 17.77 -5.53 -4.08
C ILE A 137 16.42 -5.38 -3.36
N GLY A 138 15.36 -5.73 -4.05
CA GLY A 138 14.00 -5.77 -3.52
C GLY A 138 13.72 -7.12 -2.86
N GLU A 139 12.85 -7.89 -3.49
CA GLU A 139 12.55 -9.26 -3.09
C GLU A 139 13.80 -10.13 -3.27
N ALA A 140 14.02 -11.01 -2.30
CA ALA A 140 15.09 -11.99 -2.28
C ALA A 140 14.66 -13.11 -1.34
N TYR A 141 14.00 -14.13 -1.87
CA TYR A 141 13.40 -15.19 -1.07
C TYR A 141 13.65 -16.58 -1.64
N LEU A 142 13.55 -17.56 -0.75
CA LEU A 142 13.36 -18.97 -1.05
C LEU A 142 11.93 -19.34 -0.69
N ASN A 143 11.21 -19.95 -1.63
CA ASN A 143 9.89 -20.49 -1.42
C ASN A 143 9.93 -22.02 -1.58
N TRP A 144 9.16 -22.71 -0.74
CA TRP A 144 8.89 -24.13 -0.87
C TRP A 144 7.39 -24.39 -0.81
N ARG A 145 6.87 -25.22 -1.72
CA ARG A 145 5.47 -25.60 -1.78
C ARG A 145 5.30 -27.12 -1.88
N TYR A 146 4.34 -27.64 -1.11
CA TYR A 146 3.89 -29.02 -1.21
C TYR A 146 2.37 -29.08 -0.99
N GLY A 147 1.61 -29.42 -2.04
CA GLY A 147 0.15 -29.32 -2.03
C GLY A 147 -0.34 -27.91 -1.70
N ASP A 148 -1.16 -27.81 -0.66
CA ASP A 148 -1.72 -26.55 -0.14
C ASP A 148 -0.80 -25.85 0.86
N PHE A 149 0.33 -26.45 1.21
CA PHE A 149 1.30 -25.89 2.15
C PHE A 149 2.40 -25.11 1.42
N ARG A 150 2.72 -23.93 1.94
CA ARG A 150 3.77 -23.04 1.45
C ARG A 150 4.61 -22.50 2.60
N ILE A 151 5.92 -22.42 2.40
CA ILE A 151 6.85 -21.68 3.26
C ILE A 151 7.67 -20.72 2.40
N THR A 152 7.70 -19.44 2.76
CA THR A 152 8.55 -18.43 2.11
C THR A 152 9.45 -17.76 3.14
N GLY A 153 10.76 -17.78 2.89
CA GLY A 153 11.76 -17.14 3.75
C GLY A 153 12.62 -16.14 2.98
N GLY A 154 12.85 -14.96 3.55
CA GLY A 154 13.71 -13.92 2.97
C GLY A 154 13.02 -12.56 2.91
N ASN A 155 13.52 -11.68 2.03
CA ASN A 155 12.89 -10.40 1.73
C ASN A 155 11.72 -10.65 0.77
N GLN A 156 10.51 -10.35 1.21
CA GLN A 156 9.28 -10.66 0.49
C GLN A 156 8.22 -9.60 0.75
N ARG A 157 7.25 -9.52 -0.16
CA ARG A 157 6.00 -8.80 0.09
C ARG A 157 5.11 -9.66 0.99
N LEU A 158 4.38 -9.03 1.90
CA LEU A 158 3.41 -9.69 2.76
C LEU A 158 2.09 -8.93 2.68
N ASP A 159 1.00 -9.69 2.70
CA ASP A 159 -0.35 -9.19 2.78
C ASP A 159 -1.09 -9.95 3.89
N LEU A 160 -1.18 -9.33 5.05
CA LEU A 160 -1.96 -9.75 6.22
C LEU A 160 -2.46 -8.48 6.94
N PRO A 161 -3.47 -8.56 7.83
CA PRO A 161 -4.02 -7.37 8.47
C PRO A 161 -2.93 -6.49 9.09
N PHE A 162 -3.01 -5.17 8.89
CA PHE A 162 -2.03 -4.19 9.40
C PHE A 162 -0.56 -4.38 8.94
N VAL A 163 -0.32 -5.30 8.00
CA VAL A 163 0.96 -5.59 7.36
C VAL A 163 0.67 -5.87 5.89
N GLY A 164 0.39 -4.79 5.17
CA GLY A 164 0.07 -4.83 3.75
C GLY A 164 1.23 -4.31 2.91
N ASP A 165 1.33 -4.85 1.71
CA ASP A 165 2.25 -4.38 0.67
C ASP A 165 1.60 -3.33 -0.25
N TYR A 166 0.49 -2.73 0.20
CA TYR A 166 -0.28 -1.75 -0.56
C TYR A 166 0.64 -0.65 -1.11
N ASP A 167 0.71 -0.59 -2.44
CA ASP A 167 1.70 0.22 -3.12
C ASP A 167 1.09 1.01 -4.28
N TRP A 168 0.50 2.16 -3.93
CA TRP A 168 0.25 3.24 -4.89
C TRP A 168 1.51 4.06 -5.20
N ARG A 169 2.62 3.83 -4.48
CA ARG A 169 3.89 4.53 -4.65
C ARG A 169 4.75 3.78 -5.67
N ILE A 170 6.04 4.15 -5.77
CA ILE A 170 6.94 3.64 -6.80
C ILE A 170 7.62 2.34 -6.40
N THR A 171 8.06 2.22 -5.15
CA THR A 171 8.71 0.99 -4.66
C THR A 171 7.90 0.36 -3.54
N PRO A 172 7.78 -0.98 -3.52
CA PRO A 172 6.92 -1.64 -2.56
C PRO A 172 7.52 -1.62 -1.16
N ILE A 173 6.64 -1.82 -0.18
CA ILE A 173 7.01 -2.25 1.16
C ILE A 173 7.54 -3.67 1.07
N LEU A 174 8.62 -3.96 1.81
CA LEU A 174 9.21 -5.30 1.91
C LEU A 174 9.45 -5.68 3.35
N TYR A 175 9.35 -6.97 3.61
CA TYR A 175 9.57 -7.56 4.92
C TYR A 175 10.61 -8.65 4.82
N GLN A 176 11.58 -8.64 5.74
CA GLN A 176 12.42 -9.81 5.97
C GLN A 176 11.69 -10.73 6.94
N ALA A 177 11.21 -11.84 6.42
CA ALA A 177 10.25 -12.68 7.13
C ALA A 177 10.37 -14.17 6.80
N LEU A 178 9.78 -14.99 7.66
CA LEU A 178 9.43 -16.37 7.40
C LEU A 178 7.91 -16.47 7.48
N ASP A 179 7.28 -16.88 6.39
CA ASP A 179 5.84 -17.00 6.23
C ASP A 179 5.48 -18.45 5.95
N MET A 180 4.56 -19.02 6.72
CA MET A 180 4.05 -20.38 6.54
C MET A 180 2.55 -20.31 6.35
N GLN A 181 2.04 -20.93 5.30
CA GLN A 181 0.61 -20.93 4.98
C GLN A 181 0.16 -22.31 4.54
N TYR A 182 -0.99 -22.76 5.05
CA TYR A 182 -1.74 -23.89 4.55
C TYR A 182 -3.08 -23.39 4.02
N GLY A 183 -3.44 -23.75 2.79
CA GLY A 183 -4.66 -23.28 2.13
C GLY A 183 -4.50 -21.90 1.46
N SER A 184 -5.60 -21.32 0.99
CA SER A 184 -5.62 -20.05 0.25
C SER A 184 -7.00 -19.41 0.24
N GLY A 185 -7.07 -18.13 -0.15
CA GLY A 185 -8.33 -17.39 -0.20
C GLY A 185 -8.98 -17.32 1.18
N ASP A 186 -10.25 -17.72 1.26
CA ASP A 186 -11.01 -17.69 2.52
C ASP A 186 -10.72 -18.88 3.44
N ASP A 187 -10.01 -19.92 3.00
CA ASP A 187 -9.67 -21.09 3.82
C ASP A 187 -8.17 -21.19 4.03
N PHE A 188 -7.70 -20.77 5.19
CA PHE A 188 -6.28 -20.81 5.48
C PHE A 188 -5.96 -20.99 6.95
N LEU A 189 -4.75 -21.50 7.19
CA LEU A 189 -3.99 -21.35 8.43
C LEU A 189 -2.66 -20.71 8.08
N ARG A 190 -2.26 -19.66 8.81
CA ARG A 190 -1.04 -18.92 8.50
C ARG A 190 -0.30 -18.52 9.77
N ALA A 191 1.03 -18.61 9.71
CA ALA A 191 1.93 -18.16 10.76
C ALA A 191 3.10 -17.42 10.13
N THR A 192 3.43 -16.25 10.66
CA THR A 192 4.42 -15.35 10.06
C THR A 192 5.32 -14.79 11.15
N LYS A 193 6.64 -14.76 10.92
CA LYS A 193 7.61 -14.04 11.74
C LYS A 193 8.30 -13.00 10.87
N ILE A 194 8.28 -11.75 11.30
CA ILE A 194 8.95 -10.62 10.63
C ILE A 194 10.08 -10.14 11.55
N TRP A 195 11.25 -9.88 10.96
CA TRP A 195 12.41 -9.33 11.66
C TRP A 195 12.77 -7.92 11.23
N ARG A 196 12.54 -7.58 9.96
CA ARG A 196 12.90 -6.27 9.39
C ARG A 196 11.86 -5.78 8.40
N TYR A 197 11.73 -4.46 8.31
CA TYR A 197 10.79 -3.72 7.48
C TYR A 197 11.52 -2.71 6.59
N LYS A 198 11.07 -2.58 5.34
CA LYS A 198 11.44 -1.52 4.40
C LYS A 198 10.17 -0.76 4.02
N GLY A 199 10.10 0.53 4.36
CA GLY A 199 9.04 1.43 3.89
C GLY A 199 9.24 1.92 2.44
N TRP A 200 8.26 2.65 1.91
CA TRP A 200 8.28 3.12 0.51
C TRP A 200 9.45 4.07 0.22
N GLY A 201 9.68 5.06 1.09
CA GLY A 201 10.74 6.06 0.94
C GLY A 201 12.15 5.56 1.30
N SER A 202 12.30 4.34 1.82
CA SER A 202 13.60 3.82 2.24
C SER A 202 14.14 2.80 1.25
N ASP A 203 15.44 2.88 0.98
CA ASP A 203 16.19 1.86 0.26
C ASP A 203 16.66 0.71 1.17
N GLN A 204 16.43 0.74 2.49
CA GLN A 204 16.98 -0.23 3.45
C GLN A 204 15.91 -1.05 4.18
N VAL A 205 16.23 -2.32 4.45
CA VAL A 205 15.43 -3.18 5.33
C VAL A 205 15.98 -3.06 6.76
N LYS A 206 15.20 -2.43 7.66
CA LYS A 206 15.63 -2.03 9.01
C LYS A 206 14.84 -2.76 10.09
N ARG A 207 15.37 -2.76 11.33
CA ARG A 207 14.65 -3.27 12.53
C ARG A 207 13.75 -2.22 13.19
N THR A 208 13.50 -1.12 12.49
CA THR A 208 12.59 -0.04 12.90
C THR A 208 11.22 -0.23 12.24
N THR A 209 10.30 0.69 12.54
CA THR A 209 8.89 0.62 12.10
C THR A 209 8.55 1.82 11.21
N ALA A 210 7.27 1.99 10.88
CA ALA A 210 6.77 3.16 10.16
C ALA A 210 6.62 4.41 11.07
N TYR A 211 6.73 4.27 12.39
CA TYR A 211 6.78 5.39 13.34
C TYR A 211 8.17 6.02 13.30
N THR A 212 8.31 7.11 12.53
CA THR A 212 9.62 7.72 12.23
C THR A 212 10.22 8.47 13.42
N GLU A 213 9.40 8.81 14.41
CA GLU A 213 9.78 9.40 15.69
C GLU A 213 10.37 8.39 16.68
N VAL A 214 10.13 7.10 16.47
CA VAL A 214 10.71 6.00 17.26
C VAL A 214 11.90 5.43 16.50
N THR A 215 13.09 5.53 17.09
CA THR A 215 14.36 5.14 16.43
C THR A 215 14.93 3.82 16.93
N GLU A 216 14.32 3.28 17.98
CA GLU A 216 14.68 2.05 18.64
C GLU A 216 14.46 0.84 17.72
N GLU A 217 15.45 -0.05 17.67
CA GLU A 217 15.31 -1.34 17.00
C GLU A 217 14.49 -2.31 17.85
N THR A 218 13.66 -3.12 17.19
CA THR A 218 12.89 -4.19 17.84
C THR A 218 13.19 -5.56 17.24
N ASP A 219 12.64 -6.60 17.85
CA ASP A 219 12.69 -7.98 17.34
C ASP A 219 11.63 -8.25 16.25
N GLY A 220 11.02 -7.19 15.71
CA GLY A 220 9.98 -7.24 14.70
C GLY A 220 8.65 -7.70 15.27
N MET A 221 7.94 -8.58 14.57
CA MET A 221 6.64 -9.09 15.02
C MET A 221 6.46 -10.58 14.70
N TRP A 222 5.42 -11.19 15.24
CA TRP A 222 4.89 -12.45 14.73
C TRP A 222 3.37 -12.40 14.65
N ALA A 223 2.80 -13.20 13.74
CA ALA A 223 1.37 -13.33 13.52
C ALA A 223 0.96 -14.80 13.43
N VAL A 224 -0.25 -15.09 13.87
CA VAL A 224 -0.98 -16.31 13.53
C VAL A 224 -2.40 -15.95 13.11
N GLY A 225 -2.90 -16.62 12.07
CA GLY A 225 -4.22 -16.34 11.53
C GLY A 225 -4.89 -17.57 10.96
N ALA A 226 -6.21 -17.52 10.92
CA ALA A 226 -7.05 -18.54 10.32
C ALA A 226 -8.26 -17.91 9.63
N GLY A 227 -8.62 -18.45 8.48
CA GLY A 227 -9.83 -18.09 7.74
C GLY A 227 -10.64 -19.33 7.39
N ARG A 228 -11.97 -19.17 7.30
CA ARG A 228 -12.87 -20.21 6.80
C ARG A 228 -14.01 -19.60 6.00
N HIS A 229 -14.43 -20.29 4.93
CA HIS A 229 -15.74 -20.08 4.34
C HIS A 229 -16.71 -21.25 4.54
N MET A 230 -18.00 -20.95 4.46
CA MET A 230 -19.10 -21.91 4.48
C MET A 230 -20.20 -21.44 3.53
N MET A 231 -20.73 -22.35 2.73
CA MET A 231 -21.93 -22.12 1.92
C MET A 231 -23.16 -22.51 2.73
N TRP A 232 -24.17 -21.64 2.76
CA TRP A 232 -25.49 -21.89 3.34
C TRP A 232 -26.56 -21.45 2.34
N ASP A 233 -27.12 -22.41 1.62
CA ASP A 233 -28.05 -22.19 0.49
C ASP A 233 -27.45 -21.25 -0.56
N ASP A 234 -28.08 -20.11 -0.81
CA ASP A 234 -27.68 -19.04 -1.72
C ASP A 234 -26.71 -18.03 -1.08
N LYS A 235 -26.21 -18.31 0.13
CA LYS A 235 -25.34 -17.41 0.90
C LYS A 235 -23.96 -18.01 1.10
N LYS A 236 -22.95 -17.14 1.08
CA LYS A 236 -21.58 -17.47 1.47
C LYS A 236 -21.26 -16.73 2.78
N LEU A 237 -20.93 -17.47 3.81
CA LEU A 237 -20.38 -16.94 5.06
C LEU A 237 -18.85 -17.08 4.99
N THR A 238 -18.12 -15.99 5.16
CA THR A 238 -16.67 -16.02 5.37
C THR A 238 -16.33 -15.41 6.71
N GLY A 239 -15.22 -15.84 7.31
CA GLY A 239 -14.70 -15.21 8.51
C GLY A 239 -13.22 -15.48 8.68
N GLN A 240 -12.55 -14.54 9.32
CA GLN A 240 -11.13 -14.66 9.65
C GLN A 240 -10.82 -14.10 11.03
N MET A 241 -9.74 -14.61 11.61
CA MET A 241 -9.18 -14.12 12.87
C MET A 241 -7.67 -14.14 12.83
N TRP A 242 -7.07 -13.15 13.47
CA TRP A 242 -5.64 -12.93 13.53
C TRP A 242 -5.22 -12.48 14.93
N TYR A 243 -4.05 -12.95 15.35
CA TYR A 243 -3.33 -12.43 16.49
C TYR A 243 -1.93 -12.04 16.05
N GLU A 244 -1.57 -10.79 16.31
CA GLU A 244 -0.31 -10.18 15.92
C GLU A 244 0.35 -9.58 17.14
N SER A 245 1.64 -9.83 17.32
CA SER A 245 2.42 -9.31 18.44
C SER A 245 3.64 -8.59 17.88
N TYR A 246 3.66 -7.27 18.06
CA TYR A 246 4.73 -6.38 17.64
C TYR A 246 5.60 -6.06 18.85
N ALA A 247 6.85 -6.52 18.82
CA ALA A 247 7.78 -6.39 19.93
C ALA A 247 7.99 -4.91 20.30
N ASP A 248 7.86 -4.61 21.58
CA ASP A 248 7.93 -3.30 22.22
C ASP A 248 6.89 -2.27 21.75
N PHE A 249 5.83 -2.67 21.06
CA PHE A 249 4.76 -1.77 20.60
C PHE A 249 3.38 -2.21 21.08
N SER A 250 2.82 -3.27 20.50
CA SER A 250 1.42 -3.66 20.71
C SER A 250 1.16 -5.12 20.37
N ASN A 251 0.16 -5.70 21.04
CA ASN A 251 -0.52 -6.91 20.61
C ASN A 251 -1.87 -6.52 20.00
N ILE A 252 -2.21 -7.10 18.85
CA ILE A 252 -3.44 -6.85 18.11
C ILE A 252 -4.17 -8.18 17.92
N PHE A 253 -5.42 -8.24 18.36
CA PHE A 253 -6.37 -9.26 17.93
C PHE A 253 -7.34 -8.62 16.94
N TYR A 254 -7.53 -9.29 15.81
CA TYR A 254 -8.38 -8.85 14.72
C TYR A 254 -9.30 -9.98 14.30
N THR A 255 -10.57 -9.68 14.05
CA THR A 255 -11.50 -10.63 13.44
C THR A 255 -12.57 -9.91 12.65
N GLU A 256 -13.02 -10.54 11.58
CA GLU A 256 -14.18 -10.10 10.83
C GLU A 256 -14.95 -11.30 10.25
N GLY A 257 -16.18 -11.05 9.85
CA GLY A 257 -16.99 -12.00 9.11
C GLY A 257 -17.93 -11.30 8.14
N HIS A 258 -18.18 -11.95 7.01
CA HIS A 258 -19.04 -11.49 5.93
C HIS A 258 -20.15 -12.48 5.65
N LEU A 259 -21.36 -11.97 5.43
CA LEU A 259 -22.48 -12.72 4.92
C LEU A 259 -22.87 -12.16 3.55
N GLN A 260 -22.63 -12.97 2.51
CA GLN A 260 -22.80 -12.59 1.11
C GLN A 260 -23.97 -13.35 0.50
N TRP A 261 -24.99 -12.65 0.01
CA TRP A 261 -26.07 -13.25 -0.76
C TRP A 261 -25.68 -13.32 -2.24
N GLN A 262 -25.58 -14.52 -2.80
CA GLN A 262 -25.05 -14.72 -4.15
C GLN A 262 -26.10 -14.55 -5.25
N GLN A 263 -27.39 -14.72 -4.93
CA GLN A 263 -28.49 -14.70 -5.91
C GLN A 263 -29.56 -13.64 -5.64
N ALA A 264 -29.45 -12.90 -4.53
CA ALA A 264 -30.38 -11.82 -4.22
C ALA A 264 -30.13 -10.60 -5.13
N LEU A 265 -31.15 -9.75 -5.28
CA LEU A 265 -31.01 -8.47 -5.98
C LEU A 265 -29.87 -7.66 -5.36
N PHE A 266 -28.94 -7.20 -6.20
CA PHE A 266 -27.73 -6.47 -5.85
C PHE A 266 -26.65 -7.25 -5.08
N THR A 267 -26.79 -8.57 -4.92
CA THR A 267 -25.83 -9.46 -4.23
C THR A 267 -25.21 -8.83 -2.97
N PRO A 268 -26.02 -8.47 -1.96
CA PRO A 268 -25.52 -7.76 -0.79
C PRO A 268 -24.45 -8.56 -0.04
N ASP A 269 -23.47 -7.84 0.48
CA ASP A 269 -22.44 -8.33 1.42
C ASP A 269 -22.52 -7.48 2.70
N VAL A 270 -22.84 -8.12 3.82
CA VAL A 270 -22.86 -7.49 5.15
C VAL A 270 -21.71 -8.04 5.97
N ALA A 271 -20.88 -7.15 6.52
CA ALA A 271 -19.72 -7.52 7.31
C ALA A 271 -19.73 -6.88 8.70
N LEU A 272 -19.12 -7.58 9.65
CA LEU A 272 -18.83 -7.10 11.00
C LEU A 272 -17.37 -7.35 11.33
N GLN A 273 -16.76 -6.42 12.07
CA GLN A 273 -15.34 -6.47 12.44
C GLN A 273 -15.14 -6.10 13.91
N TYR A 274 -14.13 -6.69 14.54
CA TYR A 274 -13.69 -6.36 15.88
C TYR A 274 -12.16 -6.33 15.94
N ILE A 275 -11.63 -5.30 16.60
CA ILE A 275 -10.19 -5.12 16.82
C ILE A 275 -9.94 -4.82 18.30
N ARG A 276 -8.91 -5.47 18.85
CA ARG A 276 -8.39 -5.20 20.20
C ARG A 276 -6.89 -4.98 20.13
N GLY A 277 -6.44 -3.78 20.45
CA GLY A 277 -5.02 -3.44 20.63
C GLY A 277 -4.65 -3.25 22.10
N THR A 278 -3.52 -3.80 22.54
CA THR A 278 -2.97 -3.64 23.90
C THR A 278 -1.47 -3.41 23.87
N SER A 279 -0.91 -2.70 24.84
CA SER A 279 0.55 -2.50 24.97
C SER A 279 1.30 -3.84 24.98
N GLU A 280 2.48 -3.84 24.39
CA GLU A 280 3.45 -4.94 24.48
C GLU A 280 4.83 -4.36 24.82
N GLY A 281 5.57 -5.08 25.68
CA GLY A 281 6.94 -4.71 26.03
C GLY A 281 7.05 -3.29 26.57
N LYS A 282 7.95 -2.50 25.97
CA LYS A 282 8.22 -1.11 26.38
C LYS A 282 7.16 -0.10 25.95
N ALA A 283 6.21 -0.46 25.09
CA ALA A 283 5.21 0.45 24.52
C ALA A 283 5.84 1.72 23.92
N LEU A 284 6.76 1.55 22.95
CA LEU A 284 7.61 2.62 22.41
C LEU A 284 6.84 3.80 21.76
N ALA A 285 5.64 3.55 21.24
CA ALA A 285 4.75 4.61 20.74
C ALA A 285 3.90 5.27 21.85
N GLY A 286 3.85 4.68 23.05
CA GLY A 286 2.94 5.02 24.14
C GLY A 286 2.02 3.85 24.49
N GLU A 287 1.36 3.95 25.65
CA GLU A 287 0.45 2.91 26.16
C GLU A 287 -0.75 2.70 25.22
N VAL A 288 -1.05 1.46 24.87
CA VAL A 288 -2.12 1.09 23.93
C VAL A 288 -3.26 0.40 24.67
N ASP A 289 -4.46 0.95 24.55
CA ASP A 289 -5.72 0.32 24.95
C ASP A 289 -6.78 0.68 23.91
N ASN A 290 -6.79 -0.06 22.81
CA ASN A 290 -7.71 0.14 21.69
C ASN A 290 -8.81 -0.92 21.69
N ARG A 291 -10.05 -0.51 21.48
CA ARG A 291 -11.19 -1.39 21.19
C ARG A 291 -11.97 -0.79 20.03
N SER A 292 -11.99 -1.48 18.90
CA SER A 292 -12.71 -1.02 17.72
C SER A 292 -13.74 -2.03 17.25
N TYR A 293 -14.84 -1.52 16.68
CA TYR A 293 -15.92 -2.30 16.09
C TYR A 293 -16.26 -1.73 14.74
N GLY A 294 -16.48 -2.59 13.75
CA GLY A 294 -16.79 -2.18 12.38
C GLY A 294 -18.04 -2.86 11.85
N ALA A 295 -18.74 -2.17 10.95
CA ALA A 295 -19.79 -2.75 10.12
C ALA A 295 -19.67 -2.25 8.67
N GLN A 296 -19.97 -3.12 7.70
CA GLN A 296 -19.97 -2.77 6.28
C GLN A 296 -21.20 -3.31 5.58
N LEU A 297 -21.66 -2.57 4.58
CA LEU A 297 -22.58 -3.05 3.54
C LEU A 297 -21.96 -2.79 2.17
N SER A 298 -21.90 -3.80 1.31
CA SER A 298 -21.58 -3.67 -0.11
C SER A 298 -22.70 -4.22 -0.98
N LEU A 299 -22.96 -3.55 -2.10
CA LEU A 299 -23.99 -3.87 -3.08
C LEU A 299 -23.39 -3.81 -4.49
N ASN A 300 -23.72 -4.78 -5.34
CA ASN A 300 -23.43 -4.77 -6.77
C ASN A 300 -24.71 -4.50 -7.56
N PHE A 301 -24.97 -3.25 -7.93
CA PHE A 301 -26.16 -2.89 -8.71
C PHE A 301 -26.18 -3.53 -10.10
N THR A 302 -25.00 -3.66 -10.70
CA THR A 302 -24.74 -4.41 -11.95
C THR A 302 -23.35 -5.04 -11.86
N PRO A 303 -22.96 -5.95 -12.78
CA PRO A 303 -21.59 -6.47 -12.83
C PRO A 303 -20.50 -5.38 -12.98
N ALA A 304 -20.88 -4.20 -13.45
CA ALA A 304 -19.97 -3.08 -13.67
C ALA A 304 -20.05 -2.01 -12.58
N LEU A 305 -21.10 -1.98 -11.74
CA LEU A 305 -21.35 -0.89 -10.79
C LEU A 305 -21.56 -1.45 -9.39
N SER A 306 -20.67 -1.06 -8.49
CA SER A 306 -20.67 -1.45 -7.08
C SER A 306 -20.67 -0.23 -6.17
N TRP A 307 -21.23 -0.40 -4.98
CA TRP A 307 -21.26 0.60 -3.92
C TRP A 307 -20.97 -0.08 -2.59
N ALA A 308 -20.25 0.61 -1.72
CA ALA A 308 -20.06 0.17 -0.35
C ALA A 308 -20.19 1.34 0.63
N ALA A 309 -20.60 1.02 1.85
CA ALA A 309 -20.57 1.90 3.00
C ALA A 309 -20.02 1.15 4.20
N GLY A 310 -19.07 1.77 4.89
CA GLY A 310 -18.42 1.26 6.09
C GLY A 310 -18.61 2.24 7.26
N TYR A 311 -18.66 1.68 8.46
CA TYR A 311 -18.66 2.38 9.72
C TYR A 311 -17.68 1.69 10.65
N ASP A 312 -16.88 2.48 11.38
CA ASP A 312 -16.07 2.00 12.48
C ASP A 312 -16.23 2.89 13.72
N HIS A 313 -16.28 2.27 14.88
CA HIS A 313 -16.21 2.93 16.18
C HIS A 313 -14.91 2.56 16.87
N ILE A 314 -14.12 3.53 17.26
CA ILE A 314 -12.93 3.37 18.09
C ILE A 314 -13.27 3.88 19.49
N ALA A 315 -13.36 2.99 20.48
CA ALA A 315 -13.68 3.37 21.84
C ALA A 315 -12.55 4.22 22.44
N SER A 316 -12.93 5.30 23.14
CA SER A 316 -11.95 6.14 23.81
C SER A 316 -11.30 5.44 25.00
N SER A 317 -10.02 5.72 25.22
CA SER A 317 -9.26 5.22 26.35
C SER A 317 -8.29 6.28 26.88
N GLY A 318 -8.72 6.95 27.96
CA GLY A 318 -7.98 7.90 28.79
C GLY A 318 -6.61 8.38 28.30
N ASN A 319 -5.54 7.96 28.98
CA ASN A 319 -4.17 8.37 28.69
C ASN A 319 -3.47 7.47 27.65
N SER A 320 -4.23 6.61 26.97
CA SER A 320 -3.70 5.71 25.96
C SER A 320 -3.38 6.48 24.67
N TYR A 321 -2.52 5.91 23.84
CA TYR A 321 -2.08 6.44 22.57
C TYR A 321 -3.28 6.90 21.72
N GLY A 322 -3.20 8.13 21.20
CA GLY A 322 -4.26 8.75 20.40
C GLY A 322 -5.65 8.66 21.03
N TYR A 323 -5.74 8.74 22.36
CA TYR A 323 -7.01 8.64 23.11
C TYR A 323 -7.78 7.33 22.87
N GLY A 324 -7.10 6.24 22.50
CA GLY A 324 -7.70 4.95 22.17
C GLY A 324 -7.42 4.46 20.74
N SER A 325 -6.63 5.20 19.97
CA SER A 325 -6.11 4.77 18.67
C SER A 325 -5.37 3.44 18.73
N LEU A 326 -5.39 2.71 17.61
CA LEU A 326 -4.61 1.51 17.43
C LEU A 326 -3.18 1.87 16.98
N VAL A 327 -2.19 1.23 17.59
CA VAL A 327 -0.78 1.34 17.16
C VAL A 327 -0.46 0.19 16.23
N THR A 328 -0.19 0.50 14.95
CA THR A 328 0.08 -0.47 13.87
C THR A 328 1.47 -0.23 13.27
N PRO A 329 2.54 -0.85 13.81
CA PRO A 329 3.92 -0.49 13.48
C PRO A 329 4.30 -0.53 11.99
N TYR A 330 3.63 -1.35 11.17
CA TYR A 330 3.92 -1.44 9.73
C TYR A 330 2.83 -0.84 8.83
N ALA A 331 1.75 -0.29 9.42
CA ALA A 331 0.64 0.35 8.69
C ALA A 331 0.32 1.76 9.21
N HIS A 332 1.23 2.38 9.97
CA HIS A 332 1.11 3.77 10.39
C HIS A 332 1.15 4.71 9.17
N ASN A 333 0.23 5.66 9.11
CA ASN A 333 0.02 6.57 7.98
C ASN A 333 -0.15 5.84 6.63
N SER A 334 -0.79 4.66 6.66
CA SER A 334 -1.12 3.87 5.48
C SER A 334 -2.62 3.66 5.37
N SER A 335 -3.21 4.02 4.23
CA SER A 335 -4.63 3.79 3.90
C SER A 335 -4.94 2.31 3.56
N SER A 336 -4.11 1.37 4.02
CA SER A 336 -4.17 -0.07 3.70
C SER A 336 -4.59 -0.96 4.86
N GLY A 337 -5.13 -0.36 5.93
CA GLY A 337 -5.64 -1.10 7.09
C GLY A 337 -6.99 -1.77 6.81
N PRO A 338 -7.35 -2.81 7.58
CA PRO A 338 -8.60 -3.57 7.40
C PRO A 338 -9.89 -2.86 7.85
N TYR A 339 -9.80 -1.71 8.53
CA TYR A 339 -11.00 -0.94 8.94
C TYR A 339 -11.92 -0.66 7.74
N PHE A 340 -13.24 -0.77 7.93
CA PHE A 340 -14.21 -0.61 6.85
C PHE A 340 -14.42 0.85 6.42
N ALA A 341 -14.18 1.80 7.32
CA ALA A 341 -14.32 3.23 7.13
C ALA A 341 -12.95 3.92 7.02
N GLN A 342 -12.16 3.58 5.99
CA GLN A 342 -10.83 4.15 5.74
C GLN A 342 -10.87 5.39 4.82
N PRO A 343 -10.27 6.53 5.23
CA PRO A 343 -9.90 7.59 4.31
C PRO A 343 -8.78 7.12 3.36
N TYR A 344 -8.57 7.84 2.27
CA TYR A 344 -7.57 7.52 1.25
C TYR A 344 -6.26 8.28 1.45
N PHE A 345 -6.29 9.48 2.03
CA PHE A 345 -5.08 10.29 2.27
C PHE A 345 -4.43 10.03 3.64
N THR A 346 -5.20 9.47 4.57
CA THR A 346 -4.79 9.15 5.94
C THR A 346 -5.30 7.77 6.32
N SER A 347 -5.20 7.40 7.60
CA SER A 347 -5.61 6.10 8.12
C SER A 347 -6.50 6.25 9.35
N THR A 348 -7.62 5.53 9.42
CA THR A 348 -8.57 5.63 10.54
C THR A 348 -7.92 5.38 11.89
N GLN A 349 -7.00 4.40 11.96
CA GLN A 349 -6.29 4.06 13.18
C GLN A 349 -5.43 5.19 13.75
N ASP A 350 -4.97 6.12 12.90
CA ASP A 350 -4.04 7.19 13.27
C ASP A 350 -4.75 8.50 13.67
N LEU A 351 -6.08 8.56 13.58
CA LEU A 351 -6.86 9.80 13.73
C LEU A 351 -7.53 9.96 15.11
N GLY A 352 -7.47 8.94 15.97
CA GLY A 352 -8.00 8.98 17.34
C GLY A 352 -9.17 8.05 17.58
N SER A 353 -9.93 8.35 18.65
CA SER A 353 -11.14 7.61 19.04
C SER A 353 -12.43 8.31 18.61
N GLY A 354 -13.51 7.56 18.34
CA GLY A 354 -14.80 8.11 17.96
C GLY A 354 -15.42 7.31 16.83
N ASP A 355 -16.14 7.98 15.95
CA ASP A 355 -16.90 7.36 14.86
C ASP A 355 -16.31 7.74 13.50
N ALA A 356 -16.08 6.74 12.65
CA ALA A 356 -15.61 6.90 11.28
C ALA A 356 -16.63 6.31 10.30
N TYR A 357 -16.83 7.02 9.19
CA TYR A 357 -17.74 6.61 8.13
C TYR A 357 -17.04 6.72 6.79
N ALA A 358 -17.25 5.76 5.90
CA ALA A 358 -16.83 5.88 4.52
C ALA A 358 -17.90 5.31 3.58
N THR A 359 -17.97 5.86 2.38
CA THR A 359 -18.76 5.28 1.30
C THR A 359 -18.00 5.43 -0.01
N ASN A 360 -18.07 4.41 -0.86
CA ASN A 360 -17.45 4.42 -2.16
C ASN A 360 -18.40 3.90 -3.23
N VAL A 361 -18.21 4.38 -4.45
CA VAL A 361 -18.85 3.87 -5.66
C VAL A 361 -17.75 3.59 -6.67
N ASN A 362 -17.80 2.42 -7.30
CA ASN A 362 -16.86 2.01 -8.34
C ASN A 362 -17.63 1.54 -9.57
N TRP A 363 -17.27 2.09 -10.73
CA TRP A 363 -17.91 1.81 -12.01
C TRP A 363 -16.89 1.47 -13.09
N ASN A 364 -16.98 0.25 -13.61
CA ASN A 364 -16.27 -0.16 -14.83
C ASN A 364 -17.09 0.34 -16.03
N ALA A 365 -16.79 1.55 -16.50
CA ALA A 365 -17.52 2.19 -17.59
C ALA A 365 -17.39 1.42 -18.92
N ASN A 366 -16.23 0.79 -19.13
CA ASN A 366 -15.96 -0.19 -20.18
C ASN A 366 -14.72 -1.04 -19.81
N GLU A 367 -14.21 -1.84 -20.75
CA GLU A 367 -13.04 -2.71 -20.53
C GLU A 367 -11.73 -1.97 -20.26
N ASN A 368 -11.64 -0.69 -20.59
CA ASN A 368 -10.46 0.14 -20.42
C ASN A 368 -10.58 1.08 -19.22
N LEU A 369 -11.78 1.61 -18.96
CA LEU A 369 -12.00 2.72 -18.04
C LEU A 369 -12.77 2.28 -16.78
N THR A 370 -12.13 2.45 -15.63
CA THR A 370 -12.75 2.43 -14.31
C THR A 370 -12.82 3.85 -13.76
N LEU A 371 -13.97 4.20 -13.20
CA LEU A 371 -14.22 5.45 -12.49
C LEU A 371 -14.67 5.13 -11.07
N GLY A 372 -14.33 6.00 -10.12
CA GLY A 372 -14.92 5.90 -8.80
C GLY A 372 -14.84 7.17 -8.00
N ALA A 373 -15.60 7.17 -6.91
CA ALA A 373 -15.62 8.24 -5.93
C ALA A 373 -15.70 7.65 -4.53
N ARG A 374 -15.08 8.33 -3.57
CA ARG A 374 -15.16 8.01 -2.14
C ARG A 374 -15.46 9.28 -1.37
N TYR A 375 -16.34 9.14 -0.38
CA TYR A 375 -16.51 10.12 0.68
C TYR A 375 -16.19 9.45 2.00
N SER A 376 -15.45 10.13 2.87
CA SER A 376 -15.27 9.68 4.24
C SER A 376 -15.47 10.82 5.23
N TRP A 377 -16.00 10.49 6.41
CA TRP A 377 -16.23 11.44 7.50
C TRP A 377 -15.66 10.86 8.79
N MET A 378 -14.70 11.57 9.38
CA MET A 378 -13.96 11.17 10.56
C MET A 378 -14.39 12.06 11.73
N ASP A 379 -15.32 11.57 12.54
CA ASP A 379 -15.70 12.15 13.82
C ASP A 379 -14.83 11.57 14.93
N LEU A 380 -13.50 11.70 14.74
CA LEU A 380 -12.48 11.11 15.59
C LEU A 380 -11.79 12.19 16.43
N THR A 381 -11.46 11.85 17.66
CA THR A 381 -10.85 12.74 18.65
C THR A 381 -9.43 12.26 18.93
N PRO A 382 -8.39 13.01 18.50
CA PRO A 382 -7.01 12.54 18.56
C PRO A 382 -6.42 12.58 19.97
N THR A 383 -6.89 13.49 20.82
CA THR A 383 -6.45 13.62 22.23
C THR A 383 -7.60 14.05 23.15
N VAL A 384 -7.46 13.78 24.46
CA VAL A 384 -8.48 14.10 25.49
C VAL A 384 -8.94 15.57 25.47
N ASN A 385 -8.04 16.49 25.14
CA ASN A 385 -8.28 17.94 25.24
C ASN A 385 -8.61 18.60 23.91
N THR A 386 -8.62 17.83 22.82
CA THR A 386 -9.01 18.32 21.49
C THR A 386 -10.47 18.00 21.21
N GLY A 387 -11.15 18.86 20.46
CA GLY A 387 -12.44 18.49 19.88
C GLY A 387 -12.27 17.41 18.80
N SER A 388 -13.39 16.82 18.37
CA SER A 388 -13.39 15.93 17.21
C SER A 388 -12.89 16.65 15.95
N LEU A 389 -12.13 15.92 15.13
CA LEU A 389 -11.66 16.33 13.82
C LEU A 389 -12.82 16.79 12.93
N ARG A 390 -13.97 16.09 12.98
CA ARG A 390 -15.10 16.26 12.06
C ARG A 390 -14.62 16.44 10.61
N GLN A 391 -13.66 15.61 10.22
CA GLN A 391 -12.94 15.76 8.96
C GLN A 391 -13.72 15.07 7.84
N SER A 392 -13.94 15.78 6.74
CA SER A 392 -14.52 15.21 5.52
C SER A 392 -13.42 15.02 4.48
N GLU A 393 -13.41 13.87 3.80
CA GLU A 393 -12.57 13.62 2.63
C GLU A 393 -13.45 13.33 1.42
N TYR A 394 -13.15 13.99 0.31
CA TYR A 394 -13.77 13.76 -0.98
C TYR A 394 -12.70 13.32 -1.95
N LEU A 395 -12.88 12.16 -2.57
CA LEU A 395 -11.96 11.58 -3.53
C LEU A 395 -12.71 11.20 -4.80
N VAL A 396 -12.12 11.51 -5.95
CA VAL A 396 -12.50 10.93 -7.24
C VAL A 396 -11.28 10.33 -7.89
N TYR A 397 -11.48 9.26 -8.64
CA TYR A 397 -10.39 8.60 -9.35
C TYR A 397 -10.84 8.03 -10.68
N PHE A 398 -9.87 7.87 -11.57
CA PHE A 398 -10.03 7.07 -12.77
C PHE A 398 -8.82 6.16 -12.96
N ILE A 399 -9.04 5.05 -13.66
CA ILE A 399 -8.00 4.14 -14.12
C ILE A 399 -8.31 3.80 -15.57
N TRP A 400 -7.35 4.04 -16.45
CA TRP A 400 -7.39 3.69 -17.86
C TRP A 400 -6.35 2.61 -18.16
N ASN A 401 -6.81 1.43 -18.54
CA ASN A 401 -5.96 0.31 -18.96
C ASN A 401 -5.89 0.27 -20.49
N PHE A 402 -4.68 0.38 -21.04
CA PHE A 402 -4.50 0.30 -22.48
C PHE A 402 -4.56 -1.16 -22.96
N GLN A 403 -5.00 -1.37 -24.20
CA GLN A 403 -5.15 -2.68 -24.83
C GLN A 403 -4.24 -2.79 -26.08
N GLY A 404 -4.25 -3.96 -26.72
CA GLY A 404 -3.50 -4.21 -27.96
C GLY A 404 -1.99 -4.09 -27.75
N ALA A 405 -1.32 -3.31 -28.60
CA ALA A 405 0.13 -3.10 -28.55
C ALA A 405 0.63 -2.42 -27.26
N LEU A 406 -0.27 -1.80 -26.50
CA LEU A 406 0.02 -1.12 -25.22
C LEU A 406 -0.49 -1.92 -24.01
N LYS A 407 -0.82 -3.20 -24.18
CA LYS A 407 -1.22 -4.06 -23.06
C LYS A 407 -0.14 -4.02 -21.97
N GLY A 408 -0.57 -3.82 -20.72
CA GLY A 408 0.31 -3.63 -19.56
C GLY A 408 0.51 -2.16 -19.19
N LEU A 409 0.28 -1.22 -20.12
CA LEU A 409 0.29 0.21 -19.82
C LEU A 409 -1.04 0.63 -19.18
N SER A 410 -0.96 1.47 -18.14
CA SER A 410 -2.11 2.09 -17.49
C SER A 410 -1.84 3.53 -17.09
N LEU A 411 -2.89 4.34 -17.07
CA LEU A 411 -2.91 5.71 -16.56
C LEU A 411 -3.97 5.81 -15.47
N SER A 412 -3.61 6.29 -14.30
CA SER A 412 -4.56 6.51 -13.20
C SER A 412 -4.34 7.85 -12.53
N ASP A 413 -5.42 8.48 -12.09
CA ASP A 413 -5.35 9.67 -11.24
C ASP A 413 -6.29 9.54 -10.05
N PHE A 414 -5.81 9.98 -8.89
CA PHE A 414 -6.57 10.06 -7.65
C PHE A 414 -6.47 11.48 -7.13
N VAL A 415 -7.58 12.21 -7.15
CA VAL A 415 -7.64 13.61 -6.73
C VAL A 415 -8.70 13.80 -5.66
N GLY A 416 -8.39 14.61 -4.67
CA GLY A 416 -9.33 14.85 -3.59
C GLY A 416 -8.92 15.97 -2.66
N VAL A 417 -9.81 16.20 -1.69
CA VAL A 417 -9.67 17.24 -0.67
C VAL A 417 -10.14 16.73 0.68
N GLN A 418 -9.38 17.08 1.72
CA GLN A 418 -9.78 16.96 3.11
C GLN A 418 -10.12 18.33 3.69
N THR A 419 -11.23 18.42 4.41
CA THR A 419 -11.67 19.62 5.14
C THR A 419 -11.94 19.26 6.60
N SER A 420 -11.71 20.21 7.50
CA SER A 420 -12.06 20.04 8.92
C SER A 420 -12.24 21.41 9.57
N PRO A 421 -13.25 21.58 10.43
CA PRO A 421 -13.46 22.83 11.16
C PRO A 421 -12.34 23.17 12.16
N LEU A 422 -11.46 22.21 12.49
CA LEU A 422 -10.32 22.45 13.38
C LEU A 422 -9.19 23.23 12.70
N TYR A 423 -9.19 23.31 11.37
CA TYR A 423 -8.12 23.93 10.60
C TYR A 423 -8.63 25.04 9.69
N GLU A 424 -7.79 26.06 9.45
CA GLU A 424 -8.15 27.22 8.61
C GLU A 424 -8.07 26.96 7.10
N LYS A 425 -7.53 25.81 6.69
CA LYS A 425 -7.19 25.49 5.31
C LYS A 425 -7.70 24.10 4.98
N ASP A 426 -7.99 23.90 3.71
CA ASP A 426 -8.29 22.58 3.16
C ASP A 426 -7.00 21.95 2.64
N PHE A 427 -6.86 20.64 2.83
CA PHE A 427 -5.74 19.85 2.33
C PHE A 427 -6.14 19.18 1.00
N TRP A 428 -5.51 19.59 -0.09
CA TRP A 428 -5.71 18.98 -1.40
C TRP A 428 -4.56 18.05 -1.77
N GLN A 429 -4.88 17.01 -2.52
CA GLN A 429 -3.90 16.04 -2.96
C GLN A 429 -4.27 15.44 -4.32
N ASN A 430 -3.26 15.25 -5.17
CA ASN A 430 -3.37 14.62 -6.47
C ASN A 430 -2.27 13.57 -6.66
N ARG A 431 -2.61 12.37 -7.16
CA ARG A 431 -1.66 11.29 -7.46
C ARG A 431 -1.91 10.78 -8.89
N LEU A 432 -1.13 11.27 -9.85
CA LEU A 432 -1.20 10.86 -11.25
C LEU A 432 -0.07 9.86 -11.55
N THR A 433 -0.45 8.66 -11.99
CA THR A 433 0.46 7.55 -12.27
C THR A 433 0.35 7.11 -13.72
N LEU A 434 1.49 6.98 -14.39
CA LEU A 434 1.63 6.21 -15.62
C LEU A 434 2.47 4.98 -15.31
N GLN A 435 1.96 3.79 -15.59
CA GLN A 435 2.56 2.52 -15.18
C GLN A 435 2.57 1.52 -16.34
N TYR A 436 3.62 0.72 -16.41
CA TYR A 436 3.74 -0.43 -17.31
C TYR A 436 4.13 -1.67 -16.51
N ASP A 437 3.23 -2.65 -16.47
CA ASP A 437 3.48 -3.97 -15.89
C ASP A 437 3.67 -5.00 -17.00
N PHE A 438 4.64 -5.90 -16.82
CA PHE A 438 4.99 -6.94 -17.79
C PHE A 438 5.35 -8.27 -17.16
#